data_AF-A0A0K1NL69-F1
#
_entry.id   AF-A0A0K1NL69-F1
#
_cell.length_a   1.000
_cell.length_b   1.000
_cell.length_c   1.000
_cell.angle_alpha   90.00
_cell.angle_beta   90.00
_cell.angle_gamma   90.00
#
_symmetry.space_group_name_H-M   'P 1'
#
loop_
_entity.id
_entity.type
_entity.pdbx_description
1 polymer ?
#
loop_
_entity_poly.entity_id
_entity_poly.type
_entity_poly.pdbx_seq_one_letter_code
_entity_poly.pdbx_strand_id
1 'polypeptide(L)'
;MRHLYYILCFVLLTCVGCQFKLSSDDENDSSQLLVIDRYDRLEYRYLTTGDFSALQQMNTEYPIETRTLIEDVVKIGEITDPDINTKFLKFYQDTTLQSLIAAVESEYANTEDLDHQLSTAFKRLKQSLPGIGVPKVYAQISALDQSIVVGNGTIGISLDKYLGSNYPLYAKFYSPTQRKQMSREYILPDCLTFYLMSIYPLQNFESRPQLERDLHIGKIQWIVNQTMTKRIYHSRYEEAVETYMKKNPKTSYEELLRMADFSKFNVVEN
;
A
#
# COMPACT_ATOMS: atom_id res chain seq x y z
N MET A 1 26.16 -42.49 -42.93
CA MET A 1 24.88 -41.74 -42.83
C MET A 1 24.12 -41.99 -41.52
N ARG A 2 24.09 -43.21 -40.95
CA ARG A 2 23.37 -43.48 -39.67
C ARG A 2 24.09 -42.95 -38.41
N HIS A 3 25.42 -42.90 -38.41
CA HIS A 3 26.22 -42.34 -37.30
C HIS A 3 26.19 -40.81 -37.20
N LEU A 4 25.87 -40.09 -38.29
CA LEU A 4 25.75 -38.63 -38.28
C LEU A 4 24.47 -38.17 -37.55
N TYR A 5 23.39 -38.95 -37.64
CA TYR A 5 22.13 -38.68 -36.92
C TYR A 5 22.28 -38.83 -35.40
N TYR A 6 23.09 -39.78 -34.93
CA TYR A 6 23.34 -39.93 -33.49
C TYR A 6 24.16 -38.76 -32.92
N ILE A 7 25.09 -38.21 -33.68
CA ILE A 7 25.85 -37.01 -33.30
C ILE A 7 24.94 -35.77 -33.29
N LEU A 8 24.04 -35.65 -34.28
CA LEU A 8 23.08 -34.54 -34.36
C LEU A 8 22.04 -34.58 -33.22
N CYS A 9 21.58 -35.78 -32.81
CA CYS A 9 20.69 -35.94 -31.65
C CYS A 9 21.40 -35.66 -30.32
N PHE A 10 22.70 -35.94 -30.19
CA PHE A 10 23.45 -35.70 -28.95
C PHE A 10 23.72 -34.20 -28.72
N VAL A 11 23.91 -33.42 -29.79
CA VAL A 11 24.09 -31.95 -29.73
C VAL A 11 22.77 -31.21 -29.45
N LEU A 12 21.62 -31.77 -29.87
CA LEU A 12 20.30 -31.21 -29.56
C LEU A 12 19.86 -31.44 -28.11
N LEU A 13 20.45 -32.42 -27.39
CA LEU A 13 20.15 -32.66 -25.98
C LEU A 13 20.93 -31.75 -25.01
N THR A 14 21.99 -31.07 -25.46
CA THR A 14 22.82 -30.18 -24.62
C THR A 14 22.39 -28.72 -24.62
N CYS A 15 21.32 -28.36 -25.35
CA CYS A 15 20.80 -26.99 -25.43
C CYS A 15 19.47 -26.77 -24.69
N VAL A 16 19.11 -27.66 -23.76
CA VAL A 16 18.09 -27.36 -22.74
C VAL A 16 18.80 -26.76 -21.54
N GLY A 17 19.26 -25.52 -21.70
CA GLY A 17 19.63 -24.66 -20.58
C GLY A 17 18.36 -24.24 -19.85
N CYS A 18 17.85 -25.11 -18.99
CA CYS A 18 16.89 -24.70 -17.97
C CYS A 18 17.54 -23.61 -17.13
N GLN A 19 17.03 -22.38 -17.21
CA GLN A 19 17.18 -21.40 -16.15
C GLN A 19 16.40 -21.91 -14.93
N PHE A 20 16.96 -22.90 -14.23
CA PHE A 20 16.59 -23.17 -12.86
C PHE A 20 17.12 -21.98 -12.05
N LYS A 21 16.20 -21.08 -11.72
CA LYS A 21 16.41 -20.03 -10.73
C LYS A 21 16.67 -20.75 -9.40
N LEU A 22 17.95 -20.95 -9.11
CA LEU A 22 18.42 -21.52 -7.86
C LEU A 22 18.05 -20.53 -6.76
N SER A 23 17.05 -20.87 -5.95
CA SER A 23 16.82 -20.18 -4.69
C SER A 23 18.03 -20.46 -3.80
N SER A 24 18.97 -19.52 -3.77
CA SER A 24 20.03 -19.51 -2.78
C SER A 24 19.40 -19.21 -1.43
N ASP A 25 19.09 -20.26 -0.68
CA ASP A 25 19.05 -20.20 0.78
C ASP A 25 20.49 -19.95 1.26
N ASP A 26 20.93 -18.70 1.15
CA ASP A 26 22.09 -18.19 1.87
C ASP A 26 21.56 -17.29 2.99
N GLU A 27 21.81 -17.74 4.23
CA GLU A 27 21.61 -16.98 5.46
C GLU A 27 22.40 -15.67 5.43
N ASN A 28 21.76 -14.64 4.89
CA ASN A 28 22.07 -13.25 5.17
C ASN A 28 20.74 -12.60 5.59
N ASP A 29 20.54 -12.40 6.90
CA ASP A 29 19.34 -11.79 7.52
C ASP A 29 19.26 -10.28 7.22
N SER A 30 19.31 -9.94 5.93
CA SER A 30 19.19 -8.60 5.37
C SER A 30 18.31 -8.57 4.11
N SER A 31 17.60 -9.67 3.78
CA SER A 31 16.53 -9.60 2.78
C SER A 31 15.41 -8.69 3.29
N GLN A 32 15.17 -7.59 2.59
CA GLN A 32 14.01 -6.73 2.83
C GLN A 32 12.74 -7.59 2.77
N LEU A 33 11.94 -7.55 3.84
CA LEU A 33 10.69 -8.31 3.93
C LEU A 33 9.66 -7.78 2.92
N LEU A 34 9.71 -6.48 2.67
CA LEU A 34 8.84 -5.73 1.78
C LEU A 34 9.69 -4.80 0.92
N VAL A 35 9.39 -4.80 -0.37
CA VAL A 35 9.89 -3.88 -1.38
C VAL A 35 8.67 -3.35 -2.12
N ILE A 36 8.65 -2.04 -2.39
CA ILE A 36 7.56 -1.40 -3.12
C ILE A 36 7.72 -1.70 -4.61
N ASP A 37 6.73 -2.39 -5.17
CA ASP A 37 6.61 -2.57 -6.60
C ASP A 37 6.25 -1.24 -7.27
N ARG A 38 7.09 -0.79 -8.21
CA ARG A 38 7.02 0.53 -8.85
C ARG A 38 6.06 0.58 -10.05
N TYR A 39 4.80 0.22 -9.82
CA TYR A 39 3.73 0.28 -10.83
C TYR A 39 3.50 1.72 -11.34
N ASP A 40 3.67 2.73 -10.47
CA ASP A 40 3.68 4.16 -10.78
C ASP A 40 4.59 4.55 -11.96
N ARG A 41 5.71 3.84 -12.16
CA ARG A 41 6.62 4.10 -13.29
C ARG A 41 6.05 3.63 -14.63
N LEU A 42 5.26 2.56 -14.63
CA LEU A 42 4.53 2.11 -15.82
C LEU A 42 3.39 3.08 -16.13
N GLU A 43 2.67 3.53 -15.09
CA GLU A 43 1.66 4.60 -15.22
C GLU A 43 2.29 5.86 -15.81
N TYR A 44 3.40 6.34 -15.26
CA TYR A 44 4.12 7.51 -15.78
C TYR A 44 4.41 7.36 -17.28
N ARG A 45 5.04 6.25 -17.69
CA ARG A 45 5.40 6.02 -19.10
C ARG A 45 4.17 6.01 -19.99
N TYR A 46 3.13 5.27 -19.62
CA TYR A 46 1.92 5.15 -20.41
C TYR A 46 1.17 6.49 -20.50
N LEU A 47 0.95 7.15 -19.36
CA LEU A 47 0.09 8.33 -19.26
C LEU A 47 0.74 9.61 -19.81
N THR A 48 2.07 9.65 -19.92
CA THR A 48 2.80 10.80 -20.49
C THR A 48 3.13 10.64 -21.98
N THR A 49 3.42 9.41 -22.43
CA THR A 49 3.91 9.17 -23.80
C THR A 49 2.99 8.29 -24.66
N GLY A 50 1.98 7.64 -24.07
CA GLY A 50 1.16 6.64 -24.75
C GLY A 50 1.88 5.33 -25.03
N ASP A 51 2.93 5.00 -24.26
CA ASP A 51 3.75 3.80 -24.42
C ASP A 51 2.93 2.51 -24.26
N PHE A 52 2.63 1.86 -25.38
CA PHE A 52 1.84 0.63 -25.41
C PHE A 52 2.55 -0.56 -24.74
N SER A 53 3.89 -0.57 -24.69
CA SER A 53 4.63 -1.62 -23.99
C SER A 53 4.42 -1.50 -22.48
N ALA A 54 4.46 -0.27 -21.95
CA ALA A 54 4.13 -0.03 -20.54
C ALA A 54 2.69 -0.47 -20.22
N LEU A 55 1.72 -0.11 -21.07
CA LEU A 55 0.34 -0.57 -20.93
C LEU A 55 0.21 -2.10 -20.95
N GLN A 56 0.95 -2.78 -21.82
CA GLN A 56 0.96 -4.24 -21.85
C GLN A 56 1.48 -4.81 -20.52
N GLN A 57 2.59 -4.29 -20.00
CA GLN A 57 3.16 -4.71 -18.72
C GLN A 57 2.20 -4.46 -17.56
N MET A 58 1.51 -3.32 -17.53
CA MET A 58 0.46 -3.03 -16.53
C MET A 58 -0.59 -4.15 -16.54
N ASN A 59 -1.08 -4.53 -17.71
CA ASN A 59 -2.13 -5.55 -17.83
C ASN A 59 -1.65 -7.00 -17.60
N THR A 60 -0.36 -7.30 -17.78
CA THR A 60 0.16 -8.67 -17.63
C THR A 60 0.85 -8.93 -16.29
N GLU A 61 1.62 -7.96 -15.80
CA GLU A 61 2.40 -8.06 -14.56
C GLU A 61 1.62 -7.53 -13.36
N TYR A 62 0.75 -6.53 -13.57
CA TYR A 62 -0.04 -5.85 -12.53
C TYR A 62 -1.56 -5.82 -12.83
N PRO A 63 -2.20 -6.97 -13.19
CA PRO A 63 -3.58 -6.98 -13.64
C PRO A 63 -4.59 -6.56 -12.57
N ILE A 64 -4.31 -6.84 -11.30
CA ILE A 64 -5.22 -6.51 -10.19
C ILE A 64 -5.11 -5.01 -9.90
N GLU A 65 -3.89 -4.49 -9.84
CA GLU A 65 -3.59 -3.08 -9.59
C GLU A 65 -4.16 -2.21 -10.71
N THR A 66 -3.95 -2.60 -11.98
CA THR A 66 -4.49 -1.90 -13.15
C THR A 66 -6.01 -1.86 -13.15
N ARG A 67 -6.66 -3.00 -12.87
CA ARG A 67 -8.12 -3.06 -12.77
C ARG A 67 -8.64 -2.20 -11.62
N THR A 68 -8.06 -2.35 -10.43
CA THR A 68 -8.48 -1.61 -9.23
C THR A 68 -8.35 -0.11 -9.45
N LEU A 69 -7.25 0.34 -10.06
CA LEU A 69 -7.06 1.75 -10.40
C LEU A 69 -8.18 2.25 -11.31
N ILE A 70 -8.45 1.55 -12.42
CA ILE A 70 -9.39 1.99 -13.45
C ILE A 70 -10.86 1.95 -12.96
N GLU A 71 -11.25 0.84 -12.32
CA GLU A 71 -12.64 0.54 -11.98
C GLU A 71 -13.04 1.13 -10.62
N ASP A 72 -12.19 0.99 -9.60
CA ASP A 72 -12.54 1.28 -8.21
C ASP A 72 -12.01 2.61 -7.70
N VAL A 73 -10.84 3.06 -8.21
CA VAL A 73 -10.18 4.29 -7.77
C VAL A 73 -10.61 5.46 -8.67
N VAL A 74 -10.18 5.51 -9.93
CA VAL A 74 -10.52 6.64 -10.82
C VAL A 74 -11.91 6.51 -11.47
N LYS A 75 -12.50 5.31 -11.46
CA LYS A 75 -13.89 5.03 -11.87
C LYS A 75 -14.22 5.54 -13.27
N ILE A 76 -13.33 5.28 -14.23
CA ILE A 76 -13.44 5.78 -15.61
C ILE A 76 -14.10 4.79 -16.57
N GLY A 77 -14.42 3.58 -16.12
CA GLY A 77 -15.06 2.53 -16.90
C GLY A 77 -14.65 1.13 -16.42
N GLU A 78 -15.03 0.10 -17.18
CA GLU A 78 -14.64 -1.29 -16.94
C GLU A 78 -13.41 -1.66 -17.75
N ILE A 79 -12.53 -2.52 -17.24
CA ILE A 79 -11.32 -2.99 -17.94
C ILE A 79 -11.65 -3.75 -19.24
N THR A 80 -12.88 -4.24 -19.35
CA THR A 80 -13.41 -4.93 -20.54
C THR A 80 -13.95 -3.99 -21.61
N ASP A 81 -14.08 -2.69 -21.34
CA ASP A 81 -14.54 -1.71 -22.33
C ASP A 81 -13.53 -1.64 -23.50
N PRO A 82 -13.99 -1.74 -24.77
CA PRO A 82 -13.10 -1.69 -25.93
C PRO A 82 -12.26 -0.40 -26.03
N ASP A 83 -12.73 0.69 -25.44
CA ASP A 83 -12.09 2.00 -25.45
C ASP A 83 -11.44 2.39 -24.11
N ILE A 84 -11.36 1.47 -23.13
CA ILE A 84 -10.89 1.80 -21.77
C ILE A 84 -9.51 2.42 -21.74
N ASN A 85 -8.57 1.88 -22.51
CA ASN A 85 -7.20 2.39 -22.57
C ASN A 85 -7.18 3.83 -23.11
N THR A 86 -8.03 4.13 -24.10
CA THR A 86 -8.16 5.49 -24.63
C THR A 86 -8.79 6.43 -23.59
N LYS A 87 -9.79 5.98 -22.85
CA LYS A 87 -10.39 6.75 -21.74
C LYS A 87 -9.35 7.02 -20.64
N PHE A 88 -8.56 6.02 -20.27
CA PHE A 88 -7.52 6.11 -19.26
C PHE A 88 -6.45 7.13 -19.62
N LEU A 89 -5.89 7.04 -20.83
CA LEU A 89 -4.93 8.02 -21.32
C LEU A 89 -5.54 9.43 -21.35
N LYS A 90 -6.76 9.59 -21.89
CA LYS A 90 -7.45 10.89 -21.96
C LYS A 90 -7.73 11.51 -20.60
N PHE A 91 -8.05 10.70 -19.60
CA PHE A 91 -8.33 11.17 -18.25
C PHE A 91 -7.12 11.92 -17.66
N TYR A 92 -5.90 11.42 -17.86
CA TYR A 92 -4.68 12.04 -17.34
C TYR A 92 -4.04 13.09 -18.27
N GLN A 93 -4.62 13.37 -19.45
CA GLN A 93 -4.01 14.28 -20.44
C GLN A 93 -4.07 15.77 -20.05
N ASP A 94 -4.90 16.15 -19.09
CA ASP A 94 -4.97 17.55 -18.68
C ASP A 94 -3.66 18.01 -17.99
N THR A 95 -3.37 19.31 -18.09
CA THR A 95 -2.09 19.86 -17.63
C THR A 95 -1.89 19.76 -16.12
N THR A 96 -2.97 19.67 -15.34
CA THR A 96 -2.90 19.51 -13.87
C THR A 96 -2.44 18.11 -13.52
N LEU A 97 -3.06 17.08 -14.11
CA LEU A 97 -2.68 15.69 -13.86
C LEU A 97 -1.29 15.35 -14.43
N GLN A 98 -0.91 15.90 -15.59
CA GLN A 98 0.45 15.77 -16.10
C GLN A 98 1.50 16.39 -15.16
N SER A 99 1.20 17.56 -14.57
CA SER A 99 2.08 18.19 -13.57
C SER A 99 2.17 17.38 -12.28
N LEU A 100 1.07 16.72 -11.88
CA LEU A 100 1.01 15.84 -10.73
C LEU A 100 1.87 14.58 -10.95
N ILE A 101 1.72 13.92 -12.09
CA ILE A 101 2.52 12.75 -12.50
C ILE A 101 4.01 13.10 -12.48
N ALA A 102 4.41 14.23 -13.06
CA ALA A 102 5.81 14.67 -13.07
C ALA A 102 6.35 14.96 -11.65
N ALA A 103 5.52 15.52 -10.76
CA ALA A 103 5.90 15.77 -9.38
C ALA A 103 6.12 14.47 -8.60
N VAL A 104 5.28 13.45 -8.81
CA VAL A 104 5.45 12.11 -8.22
C VAL A 104 6.77 11.48 -8.67
N GLU A 105 7.03 11.46 -9.98
CA GLU A 105 8.27 10.85 -10.52
C GLU A 105 9.51 11.53 -9.95
N SER A 106 9.47 12.85 -9.77
CA SER A 106 10.58 13.61 -9.17
C SER A 106 10.76 13.34 -7.68
N GLU A 107 9.69 13.36 -6.87
CA GLU A 107 9.75 13.19 -5.41
C GLU A 107 10.08 11.74 -5.02
N TYR A 108 9.62 10.77 -5.81
CA TYR A 108 9.73 9.34 -5.54
C TYR A 108 10.68 8.62 -6.51
N ALA A 109 11.70 9.32 -7.01
CA ALA A 109 12.77 8.72 -7.81
C ALA A 109 13.44 7.53 -7.06
N ASN A 110 13.58 7.66 -5.73
CA ASN A 110 14.05 6.61 -4.83
C ASN A 110 12.98 6.35 -3.72
N THR A 111 12.75 5.08 -3.41
CA THR A 111 11.81 4.60 -2.39
C THR A 111 12.45 3.61 -1.40
N GLU A 112 13.77 3.45 -1.43
CA GLU A 112 14.50 2.46 -0.61
C GLU A 112 14.31 2.72 0.90
N ASP A 113 14.21 4.00 1.29
CA ASP A 113 13.89 4.40 2.66
C ASP A 113 12.51 3.86 3.09
N LEU A 114 11.53 3.86 2.19
CA LEU A 114 10.19 3.33 2.45
C LEU A 114 10.22 1.79 2.51
N ASP A 115 10.99 1.13 1.64
CA ASP A 115 11.17 -0.33 1.65
C ASP A 115 11.72 -0.81 3.00
N HIS A 116 12.76 -0.14 3.51
CA HIS A 116 13.34 -0.42 4.82
C HIS A 116 12.37 -0.16 5.97
N GLN A 117 11.64 0.95 5.91
CA GLN A 117 10.64 1.31 6.91
C GLN A 117 9.48 0.30 6.97
N LEU A 118 8.91 -0.05 5.82
CA LEU A 118 7.85 -1.06 5.69
C LEU A 118 8.34 -2.42 6.17
N SER A 119 9.51 -2.86 5.70
CA SER A 119 10.11 -4.13 6.14
C SER A 119 10.27 -4.19 7.66
N THR A 120 10.78 -3.13 8.27
CA THR A 120 11.00 -3.05 9.72
C THR A 120 9.67 -3.06 10.48
N ALA A 121 8.71 -2.27 10.03
CA ALA A 121 7.40 -2.18 10.66
C ALA A 121 6.65 -3.51 10.59
N PHE A 122 6.64 -4.19 9.43
CA PHE A 122 5.96 -5.47 9.29
C PHE A 122 6.66 -6.62 10.02
N LYS A 123 8.00 -6.59 10.16
CA LYS A 123 8.72 -7.51 11.05
C LYS A 123 8.23 -7.36 12.51
N ARG A 124 8.12 -6.13 13.02
CA ARG A 124 7.61 -5.84 14.39
C ARG A 124 6.13 -6.18 14.53
N LEU A 125 5.33 -5.87 13.52
CA LEU A 125 3.90 -6.16 13.52
C LEU A 125 3.67 -7.68 13.60
N LYS A 126 4.43 -8.48 12.85
CA LYS A 126 4.38 -9.94 12.88
C LYS A 126 4.82 -10.53 14.22
N GLN A 127 5.75 -9.89 14.94
CA GLN A 127 6.09 -10.29 16.31
C GLN A 127 4.91 -10.10 17.28
N SER A 128 4.17 -9.00 17.11
CA SER A 128 3.04 -8.66 18.00
C SER A 128 1.72 -9.32 17.60
N LEU A 129 1.57 -9.65 16.31
CA LEU A 129 0.43 -10.31 15.68
C LEU A 129 0.94 -11.46 14.77
N PRO A 130 1.32 -12.62 15.32
CA PRO A 130 1.94 -13.71 14.54
C PRO A 130 1.08 -14.25 13.38
N GLY A 131 -0.24 -14.13 13.48
CA GLY A 131 -1.19 -14.55 12.45
C GLY A 131 -1.40 -13.54 11.31
N ILE A 132 -0.77 -12.36 11.37
CA ILE A 132 -0.97 -11.34 10.34
C ILE A 132 -0.27 -11.73 9.03
N GLY A 133 -0.98 -11.57 7.91
CA GLY A 133 -0.40 -11.68 6.58
C GLY A 133 0.64 -10.58 6.33
N VAL A 134 1.62 -10.88 5.48
CA VAL A 134 2.51 -9.85 4.94
C VAL A 134 2.01 -9.53 3.53
N PRO A 135 1.54 -8.28 3.28
CA PRO A 135 0.97 -7.92 1.98
C PRO A 135 2.07 -7.69 0.95
N LYS A 136 1.72 -7.75 -0.34
CA LYS A 136 2.53 -7.08 -1.37
C LYS A 136 2.27 -5.58 -1.30
N VAL A 137 3.27 -4.76 -1.60
CA VAL A 137 3.13 -3.30 -1.59
C VAL A 137 3.51 -2.77 -2.96
N TYR A 138 2.68 -1.91 -3.53
CA TYR A 138 2.96 -1.24 -4.80
C TYR A 138 2.69 0.25 -4.68
N ALA A 139 3.35 1.05 -5.52
CA ALA A 139 3.11 2.48 -5.66
C ALA A 139 2.26 2.76 -6.90
N GLN A 140 1.37 3.77 -6.81
CA GLN A 140 0.50 4.19 -7.91
C GLN A 140 0.24 5.69 -7.96
N ILE A 141 -0.41 6.17 -9.03
CA ILE A 141 -0.87 7.57 -9.20
C ILE A 141 -2.39 7.60 -9.37
N SER A 142 -3.10 8.07 -8.33
CA SER A 142 -4.56 7.90 -8.21
C SER A 142 -5.41 9.14 -8.56
N ALA A 143 -4.81 10.18 -9.15
CA ALA A 143 -5.46 11.47 -9.39
C ALA A 143 -6.07 12.11 -8.12
N LEU A 144 -5.34 11.99 -7.01
CA LEU A 144 -5.67 12.47 -5.67
C LEU A 144 -6.89 11.81 -5.02
N ASP A 145 -7.37 10.65 -5.48
CA ASP A 145 -8.53 9.98 -4.89
C ASP A 145 -8.19 9.36 -3.52
N GLN A 146 -7.92 8.06 -3.46
CA GLN A 146 -7.59 7.35 -2.22
C GLN A 146 -6.10 7.40 -1.91
N SER A 147 -5.73 7.60 -0.64
CA SER A 147 -4.32 7.58 -0.20
C SER A 147 -3.71 6.18 -0.22
N ILE A 148 -4.42 5.20 0.33
CA ILE A 148 -3.99 3.82 0.43
C ILE A 148 -5.15 2.93 -0.02
N VAL A 149 -4.87 1.99 -0.92
CA VAL A 149 -5.83 1.01 -1.43
C VAL A 149 -5.44 -0.36 -0.87
N VAL A 150 -6.34 -1.04 -0.16
CA VAL A 150 -6.06 -2.35 0.43
C VAL A 150 -7.04 -3.39 -0.09
N GLY A 151 -6.52 -4.49 -0.60
CA GLY A 151 -7.35 -5.57 -1.14
C GLY A 151 -6.50 -6.71 -1.70
N ASN A 152 -7.05 -7.93 -1.73
CA ASN A 152 -6.40 -9.10 -2.34
C ASN A 152 -4.97 -9.39 -1.81
N GLY A 153 -4.70 -9.08 -0.54
CA GLY A 153 -3.36 -9.23 0.04
C GLY A 153 -2.34 -8.20 -0.43
N THR A 154 -2.79 -7.06 -0.95
CA THR A 154 -1.94 -5.96 -1.43
C THR A 154 -2.25 -4.64 -0.71
N ILE A 155 -1.27 -3.74 -0.69
CA ILE A 155 -1.37 -2.34 -0.31
C ILE A 155 -0.86 -1.49 -1.48
N GLY A 156 -1.75 -0.72 -2.10
CA GLY A 156 -1.42 0.30 -3.10
C GLY A 156 -1.22 1.67 -2.44
N ILE A 157 -0.06 2.28 -2.66
CA ILE A 157 0.30 3.61 -2.14
C ILE A 157 0.12 4.63 -3.24
N SER A 158 -0.85 5.52 -3.09
CA SER A 158 -1.07 6.62 -4.03
C SER A 158 -0.09 7.77 -3.75
N LEU A 159 1.06 7.76 -4.41
CA LEU A 159 2.18 8.67 -4.12
C LEU A 159 1.80 10.15 -4.33
N ASP A 160 0.85 10.40 -5.22
CA ASP A 160 0.30 11.71 -5.51
C ASP A 160 -0.44 12.36 -4.32
N LYS A 161 -0.71 11.60 -3.26
CA LYS A 161 -1.29 12.07 -1.99
C LYS A 161 -0.24 12.50 -0.95
N TYR A 162 1.05 12.34 -1.26
CA TYR A 162 2.14 12.54 -0.31
C TYR A 162 3.28 13.44 -0.85
N LEU A 163 2.98 14.44 -1.68
CA LEU A 163 3.94 15.38 -2.27
C LEU A 163 4.35 16.53 -1.33
N GLY A 164 3.95 16.46 -0.06
CA GLY A 164 4.21 17.47 0.95
C GLY A 164 3.01 18.38 1.19
N SER A 165 2.82 18.78 2.45
CA SER A 165 1.68 19.57 2.92
C SER A 165 1.49 20.93 2.20
N ASN A 166 2.57 21.44 1.62
CA ASN A 166 2.63 22.70 0.88
C ASN A 166 2.53 22.54 -0.64
N TYR A 167 2.33 21.32 -1.17
CA TYR A 167 2.17 21.12 -2.61
C TYR A 167 0.97 21.95 -3.11
N PRO A 168 1.17 22.89 -4.07
CA PRO A 168 0.18 23.92 -4.37
C PRO A 168 -1.20 23.38 -4.77
N LEU A 169 -1.25 22.24 -5.48
CA LEU A 169 -2.51 21.65 -5.92
C LEU A 169 -3.39 21.24 -4.74
N TYR A 170 -2.81 20.82 -3.62
CA TYR A 170 -3.58 20.37 -2.46
C TYR A 170 -4.45 21.47 -1.86
N ALA A 171 -4.02 22.74 -1.94
CA ALA A 171 -4.79 23.86 -1.41
C ALA A 171 -6.15 24.05 -2.11
N LYS A 172 -6.34 23.49 -3.31
CA LYS A 172 -7.62 23.53 -4.04
C LYS A 172 -8.64 22.51 -3.53
N PHE A 173 -8.19 21.38 -2.98
CA PHE A 173 -9.03 20.22 -2.68
C PHE A 173 -9.05 19.83 -1.20
N TYR A 174 -8.07 20.27 -0.41
CA TYR A 174 -7.89 19.83 0.98
C TYR A 174 -7.76 21.00 1.95
N SER A 175 -8.38 20.85 3.12
CA SER A 175 -8.23 21.78 4.23
C SER A 175 -6.79 21.82 4.75
N PRO A 176 -6.37 22.91 5.43
CA PRO A 176 -5.06 22.98 6.07
C PRO A 176 -4.78 21.81 7.04
N THR A 177 -5.81 21.30 7.72
CA THR A 177 -5.67 20.16 8.63
C THR A 177 -5.38 18.86 7.89
N GLN A 178 -6.13 18.56 6.81
CA GLN A 178 -5.88 17.37 5.99
C GLN A 178 -4.47 17.39 5.38
N ARG A 179 -4.04 18.55 4.88
CA ARG A 179 -2.72 18.69 4.24
C ARG A 179 -1.55 18.39 5.17
N LYS A 180 -1.70 18.52 6.49
CA LYS A 180 -0.64 18.17 7.46
C LYS A 180 -0.21 16.71 7.39
N GLN A 181 -1.07 15.83 6.88
CA GLN A 181 -0.83 14.40 6.74
C GLN A 181 -0.48 13.98 5.30
N MET A 182 -0.38 14.94 4.38
CA MET A 182 -0.12 14.69 2.95
C MET A 182 1.38 14.83 2.62
N SER A 183 2.24 14.19 3.41
CA SER A 183 3.70 14.17 3.25
C SER A 183 4.25 12.76 3.35
N ARG A 184 5.42 12.51 2.76
CA ARG A 184 6.09 11.20 2.71
C ARG A 184 6.11 10.45 4.05
N GLU A 185 6.33 11.17 5.16
CA GLU A 185 6.36 10.60 6.52
C GLU A 185 5.05 9.94 6.99
N TYR A 186 3.93 10.22 6.31
CA TYR A 186 2.62 9.63 6.60
C TYR A 186 2.31 8.37 5.78
N ILE A 187 3.13 8.03 4.77
CA ILE A 187 2.94 6.79 3.98
C ILE A 187 2.93 5.57 4.90
N LEU A 188 3.97 5.41 5.74
CA LEU A 188 4.08 4.24 6.62
C LEU A 188 2.92 4.11 7.63
N PRO A 189 2.58 5.15 8.44
CA PRO A 189 1.48 5.05 9.38
C PRO A 189 0.13 4.80 8.69
N ASP A 190 -0.10 5.39 7.52
CA ASP A 190 -1.33 5.15 6.76
C ASP A 190 -1.39 3.72 6.22
N CYS A 191 -0.30 3.20 5.63
CA CYS A 191 -0.19 1.80 5.21
C CYS A 191 -0.57 0.85 6.35
N LEU A 192 0.02 1.04 7.54
CA LEU A 192 -0.26 0.19 8.70
C LEU A 192 -1.72 0.35 9.17
N THR A 193 -2.23 1.57 9.21
CA THR A 193 -3.61 1.87 9.66
C THR A 193 -4.64 1.22 8.74
N PHE A 194 -4.57 1.51 7.44
CA PHE A 194 -5.54 0.97 6.48
C PHE A 194 -5.42 -0.55 6.33
N TYR A 195 -4.20 -1.09 6.42
CA TYR A 195 -4.02 -2.54 6.43
C TYR A 195 -4.69 -3.20 7.64
N LEU A 196 -4.43 -2.69 8.86
CA LEU A 196 -5.07 -3.22 10.08
C LEU A 196 -6.59 -3.05 10.05
N MET A 197 -7.11 -1.93 9.52
CA MET A 197 -8.56 -1.74 9.35
C MET A 197 -9.16 -2.79 8.41
N SER A 198 -8.46 -3.18 7.36
CA SER A 198 -8.94 -4.21 6.42
C SER A 198 -8.97 -5.62 7.02
N ILE A 199 -7.99 -5.94 7.88
CA ILE A 199 -7.86 -7.27 8.50
C ILE A 199 -8.73 -7.40 9.76
N TYR A 200 -8.93 -6.31 10.48
CA TYR A 200 -9.71 -6.26 11.72
C TYR A 200 -10.90 -5.28 11.61
N PRO A 201 -11.83 -5.50 10.67
CA PRO A 201 -12.96 -4.61 10.50
C PRO A 201 -13.89 -4.67 11.70
N LEU A 202 -14.40 -3.51 12.12
CA LEU A 202 -15.50 -3.46 13.06
C LEU A 202 -16.82 -3.79 12.34
N GLN A 203 -17.49 -4.84 12.77
CA GLN A 203 -18.77 -5.25 12.19
C GLN A 203 -19.82 -4.14 12.31
N ASN A 204 -20.56 -3.92 11.21
CA ASN A 204 -21.61 -2.91 11.08
C ASN A 204 -21.11 -1.47 11.40
N PHE A 205 -19.87 -1.16 11.00
CA PHE A 205 -19.16 0.08 11.33
C PHE A 205 -20.04 1.35 11.17
N GLU A 206 -20.72 1.51 10.04
CA GLU A 206 -21.53 2.70 9.75
C GLU A 206 -22.80 2.84 10.62
N SER A 207 -23.26 1.75 11.23
CA SER A 207 -24.45 1.77 12.10
C SER A 207 -24.12 1.92 13.59
N ARG A 208 -22.84 1.82 13.96
CA ARG A 208 -22.41 1.89 15.36
C ARG A 208 -22.34 3.34 15.86
N PRO A 209 -22.49 3.56 17.18
CA PRO A 209 -22.26 4.88 17.78
C PRO A 209 -20.88 5.45 17.41
N GLN A 210 -20.81 6.77 17.18
CA GLN A 210 -19.56 7.43 16.76
C GLN A 210 -18.40 7.16 17.72
N LEU A 211 -18.66 7.14 19.02
CA LEU A 211 -17.67 6.84 20.04
C LEU A 211 -17.03 5.44 19.86
N GLU A 212 -17.82 4.44 19.49
CA GLU A 212 -17.29 3.08 19.26
C GLU A 212 -16.42 3.02 18.00
N ARG A 213 -16.83 3.71 16.93
CA ARG A 213 -16.06 3.84 15.70
C ARG A 213 -14.71 4.52 15.97
N ASP A 214 -14.75 5.62 16.71
CA ASP A 214 -13.58 6.41 17.09
C ASP A 214 -12.64 5.62 18.01
N LEU A 215 -13.17 4.88 18.98
CA LEU A 215 -12.37 3.99 19.83
C LEU A 215 -11.76 2.84 19.03
N HIS A 216 -12.48 2.28 18.07
CA HIS A 216 -11.93 1.25 17.19
C HIS A 216 -10.75 1.78 16.37
N ILE A 217 -10.88 2.97 15.78
CA ILE A 217 -9.77 3.67 15.13
C ILE A 217 -8.65 3.94 16.14
N GLY A 218 -8.97 4.37 17.36
CA GLY A 218 -8.01 4.60 18.45
C GLY A 218 -7.18 3.35 18.80
N LYS A 219 -7.80 2.16 18.79
CA LYS A 219 -7.07 0.89 19.00
C LYS A 219 -6.05 0.62 17.90
N ILE A 220 -6.44 0.86 16.65
CA ILE A 220 -5.56 0.69 15.49
C ILE A 220 -4.41 1.71 15.56
N GLN A 221 -4.73 2.99 15.76
CA GLN A 221 -3.73 4.06 15.91
C GLN A 221 -2.74 3.79 17.05
N TRP A 222 -3.22 3.24 18.17
CA TRP A 222 -2.36 2.83 19.28
C TRP A 222 -1.36 1.75 18.85
N ILE A 223 -1.80 0.68 18.18
CA ILE A 223 -0.92 -0.38 17.67
C ILE A 223 0.07 0.16 16.62
N VAL A 224 -0.37 1.09 15.76
CA VAL A 224 0.53 1.75 14.81
C VAL A 224 1.62 2.52 15.54
N ASN A 225 1.29 3.29 16.57
CA ASN A 225 2.27 3.98 17.42
C ASN A 225 3.29 3.00 18.04
N GLN A 226 2.82 1.86 18.56
CA GLN A 226 3.71 0.83 19.13
C GLN A 226 4.63 0.22 18.06
N THR A 227 4.07 -0.13 16.90
CA THR A 227 4.80 -0.75 15.78
C THR A 227 5.89 0.19 15.24
N MET A 228 5.56 1.47 15.10
CA MET A 228 6.48 2.51 14.65
C MET A 228 7.48 2.93 15.73
N THR A 229 7.32 2.48 16.98
CA THR A 229 8.12 2.91 18.14
C THR A 229 8.17 4.45 18.28
N LYS A 230 7.12 5.12 17.81
CA LYS A 230 6.99 6.58 17.78
C LYS A 230 5.51 6.91 17.85
N ARG A 231 5.16 7.88 18.70
CA ARG A 231 3.78 8.37 18.81
C ARG A 231 3.51 9.35 17.66
N ILE A 232 2.82 8.88 16.62
CA ILE A 232 2.38 9.68 15.46
C ILE A 232 0.96 10.18 15.70
N TYR A 233 0.07 9.30 16.14
CA TYR A 233 -1.31 9.64 16.45
C TYR A 233 -1.45 10.06 17.91
N HIS A 234 -2.17 11.16 18.13
CA HIS A 234 -2.37 11.81 19.44
C HIS A 234 -3.86 12.13 19.63
N SER A 235 -4.71 11.11 19.55
CA SER A 235 -6.16 11.27 19.75
C SER A 235 -6.55 10.87 21.17
N ARG A 236 -7.60 11.50 21.71
CA ARG A 236 -8.17 11.12 23.01
C ARG A 236 -8.60 9.64 23.08
N TYR A 237 -8.91 9.05 21.93
CA TYR A 237 -9.31 7.66 21.80
C TYR A 237 -8.09 6.72 21.87
N GLU A 238 -7.00 7.08 21.21
CA GLU A 238 -5.70 6.40 21.35
C GLU A 238 -5.19 6.46 22.80
N GLU A 239 -5.37 7.61 23.48
CA GLU A 239 -5.02 7.77 24.90
C GLU A 239 -5.86 6.91 25.85
N ALA A 240 -7.16 6.77 25.57
CA ALA A 240 -8.03 5.88 26.32
C ALA A 240 -7.57 4.41 26.18
N VAL A 241 -7.14 4.01 24.99
CA VAL A 241 -6.58 2.68 24.71
C VAL A 241 -5.24 2.48 25.42
N GLU A 242 -4.33 3.44 25.35
CA GLU A 242 -3.05 3.42 26.07
C GLU A 242 -3.27 3.24 27.58
N THR A 243 -4.22 3.97 28.15
CA THR A 243 -4.58 3.86 29.58
C THR A 243 -5.13 2.48 29.92
N TYR A 244 -5.96 1.91 29.04
CA TYR A 244 -6.47 0.55 29.19
C TYR A 244 -5.35 -0.49 29.13
N MET A 245 -4.45 -0.42 28.15
CA MET A 245 -3.36 -1.39 27.96
C MET A 245 -2.35 -1.35 29.11
N LYS A 246 -2.05 -0.17 29.67
CA LYS A 246 -1.23 -0.03 30.88
C LYS A 246 -1.82 -0.74 32.09
N LYS A 247 -3.14 -0.74 32.25
CA LYS A 247 -3.85 -1.43 33.34
C LYS A 247 -4.01 -2.93 33.08
N ASN A 248 -3.92 -3.37 31.82
CA ASN A 248 -4.16 -4.74 31.39
C ASN A 248 -2.96 -5.29 30.59
N PRO A 249 -1.76 -5.43 31.20
CA PRO A 249 -0.54 -5.79 30.47
C PRO A 249 -0.53 -7.20 29.87
N LYS A 250 -1.52 -8.04 30.23
CA LYS A 250 -1.69 -9.39 29.68
C LYS A 250 -2.54 -9.42 28.41
N THR A 251 -3.25 -8.35 28.08
CA THR A 251 -4.08 -8.29 26.87
C THR A 251 -3.16 -8.25 25.65
N SER A 252 -3.32 -9.22 24.76
CA SER A 252 -2.60 -9.27 23.48
C SER A 252 -3.16 -8.23 22.49
N TYR A 253 -2.38 -7.89 21.46
CA TYR A 253 -2.83 -6.95 20.43
C TYR A 253 -4.00 -7.52 19.63
N GLU A 254 -4.03 -8.83 19.42
CA GLU A 254 -5.13 -9.55 18.76
C GLU A 254 -6.44 -9.40 19.55
N GLU A 255 -6.40 -9.63 20.88
CA GLU A 255 -7.55 -9.46 21.76
C GLU A 255 -8.02 -8.00 21.78
N LEU A 256 -7.09 -7.04 21.84
CA LEU A 256 -7.41 -5.62 21.76
C LEU A 256 -8.15 -5.30 20.47
N LEU A 257 -7.62 -5.68 19.30
CA LEU A 257 -8.22 -5.41 18.00
C LEU A 257 -9.62 -6.00 17.88
N ARG A 258 -9.82 -7.24 18.35
CA ARG A 258 -11.12 -7.94 18.32
C ARG A 258 -12.12 -7.49 19.38
N MET A 259 -11.69 -6.73 20.39
CA MET A 259 -12.57 -6.26 21.46
C MET A 259 -13.68 -5.35 20.91
N ALA A 260 -14.93 -5.77 21.07
CA ALA A 260 -16.12 -5.00 20.67
C ALA A 260 -16.89 -4.40 21.86
N ASP A 261 -16.46 -4.69 23.09
CA ASP A 261 -16.97 -4.05 24.30
C ASP A 261 -16.17 -2.78 24.58
N PHE A 262 -16.68 -1.66 24.10
CA PHE A 262 -16.02 -0.36 24.20
C PHE A 262 -16.20 0.32 25.57
N SER A 263 -17.06 -0.20 26.45
CA SER A 263 -17.28 0.35 27.80
C SER A 263 -16.04 0.29 28.69
N LYS A 264 -15.06 -0.54 28.31
CA LYS A 264 -13.78 -0.70 29.01
C LYS A 264 -12.82 0.47 28.82
N PHE A 265 -13.06 1.34 27.84
CA PHE A 265 -12.22 2.50 27.55
C PHE A 265 -12.83 3.76 28.15
N ASN A 266 -12.04 4.45 28.99
CA ASN A 266 -12.45 5.73 29.57
C ASN A 266 -11.87 6.86 28.72
N VAL A 267 -12.72 7.53 27.95
CA VAL A 267 -12.33 8.71 27.18
C VAL A 267 -12.51 9.94 28.07
N VAL A 268 -11.43 10.68 28.31
CA VAL A 268 -11.49 11.94 29.04
C VAL A 268 -12.11 13.00 28.12
N GLU A 269 -13.15 13.68 28.59
CA GLU A 269 -13.70 14.86 27.93
C GLU A 269 -12.93 16.10 28.39
N ASN A 270 -12.66 17.01 27.46
CA ASN A 270 -12.09 18.32 27.74
C ASN A 270 -13.19 19.33 28.04
#